data_AF-A0A9W7M7W7-F1
#
_entry.id   AF-A0A9W7M7W7-F1
#
_cell.length_a   1.000
_cell.length_b   1.000
_cell.length_c   1.000
_cell.angle_alpha   90.00
_cell.angle_beta   90.00
_cell.angle_gamma   90.00
#
_symmetry.space_group_name_H-M   'P 1'
#
loop_
_entity.id
_entity.type
_entity.pdbx_description
1 polymer ?
#
loop_
_entity_poly.entity_id
_entity_poly.type
_entity_poly.pdbx_seq_one_letter_code
_entity_poly.pdbx_strand_id
1 'polypeptide(L)'
;MMENTKLQGPVPATFFNLQNLQTVVLKRNQLNGTLVIGPSISNQLQIIDLQTNAISDFNGPETYNYEVVLVGNPVCEETGKTDTYCKPPPLTSLYSTPLKNCPPNPCRSGQILSPTCRCAHPYTGTLQFRSTTFLDTGNSNPYETLEQSLNKFFQSHQLPVETVSLSDPRMDASQYLLLNLGVFPYGQDSFNRSAISMLGYVFSNQTFKPPPKYFGPYVFKGDKYENFSDDHGNSKNPSLAIKIGLAVGASVLFLLLMLAGFFVYLQKKKADRATKRSNPFAHWDSKKSSGSIPQFGDKEDAQT
;
A
#
# COMPACT_ATOMS: atom_id res chain seq x y z
N MET A 1 12.53 10.77 19.69
CA MET A 1 11.38 11.68 19.82
C MET A 1 10.41 11.07 20.82
N MET A 2 9.98 11.82 21.83
CA MET A 2 8.99 11.38 22.82
C MET A 2 8.02 12.53 23.08
N GLU A 3 7.19 12.85 22.08
CA GLU A 3 6.16 13.89 22.16
C GLU A 3 4.89 13.34 22.80
N ASN A 4 4.23 14.13 23.66
CA ASN A 4 2.95 13.77 24.26
C ASN A 4 2.95 12.43 25.02
N THR A 5 4.02 12.16 25.76
CA THR A 5 4.21 10.92 26.54
C THR A 5 4.05 11.14 28.05
N LYS A 6 3.67 12.35 28.49
CA LYS A 6 3.52 12.75 29.90
C LYS A 6 4.82 12.63 30.72
N LEU A 7 5.97 12.80 30.07
CA LEU A 7 7.26 12.81 30.77
C LEU A 7 7.32 13.98 31.77
N GLN A 8 7.89 13.72 32.94
CA GLN A 8 8.01 14.66 34.05
C GLN A 8 9.47 14.78 34.50
N GLY A 9 9.78 15.86 35.22
CA GLY A 9 11.10 16.13 35.77
C GLY A 9 12.00 16.95 34.84
N PRO A 10 13.22 17.29 35.29
CA PRO A 10 14.16 18.06 34.50
C PRO A 10 14.82 17.23 33.39
N VAL A 11 15.18 17.90 32.29
CA VAL A 11 16.01 17.31 31.23
C VAL A 11 17.45 17.24 31.75
N PRO A 12 18.08 16.05 31.89
CA PRO A 12 19.45 15.96 32.39
C PRO A 12 20.43 16.61 31.41
N ALA A 13 21.32 17.48 31.89
CA ALA A 13 22.30 18.16 31.04
C ALA A 13 23.19 17.20 30.23
N THR A 14 23.51 16.04 30.81
CA THR A 14 24.30 14.98 30.16
C THR A 14 23.62 14.36 28.94
N PHE A 15 22.31 14.53 28.79
CA PHE A 15 21.56 14.06 27.63
C PHE A 15 22.09 14.65 26.32
N PHE A 16 22.56 15.89 26.35
CA PHE A 16 23.09 16.59 25.16
C PHE A 16 24.54 16.20 24.81
N ASN A 17 25.22 15.44 25.68
CA ASN A 17 26.60 14.98 25.46
C ASN A 17 26.68 13.76 24.52
N LEU A 18 25.53 13.20 24.13
CA LEU A 18 25.43 12.05 23.24
C LEU A 18 25.94 12.43 21.84
N GLN A 19 27.11 11.91 21.44
CA GLN A 19 27.86 12.38 20.26
C GLN A 19 27.09 12.32 18.92
N ASN A 20 26.13 11.39 18.78
CA ASN A 20 25.33 11.24 17.56
C ASN A 20 23.93 11.88 17.68
N LEU A 21 23.69 12.70 18.70
CA LEU A 21 22.38 13.32 18.92
C LEU A 21 22.16 14.45 17.93
N GLN A 22 21.22 14.26 17.01
CA GLN A 22 20.87 15.25 15.98
C GLN A 22 19.62 16.05 16.33
N THR A 23 18.64 15.39 16.94
CA THR A 23 17.31 15.97 17.13
C THR A 23 16.72 15.51 18.45
N VAL A 24 16.27 16.47 19.24
CA VAL A 24 15.54 16.24 20.48
C VAL A 24 14.13 16.80 20.29
N VAL A 25 13.12 15.93 20.27
CA VAL A 25 11.71 16.35 20.27
C VAL A 25 11.03 15.75 21.48
N LEU A 26 10.71 16.62 22.43
CA LEU A 26 10.11 16.32 23.73
C LEU A 26 8.95 17.27 24.04
N LYS A 27 8.38 17.91 23.01
CA LYS A 27 7.23 18.81 23.15
C LYS A 27 5.98 18.12 23.71
N ARG A 28 5.07 18.92 24.27
CA ARG A 28 3.79 18.49 24.85
C ARG A 28 3.98 17.46 25.98
N ASN A 29 4.92 17.70 26.87
CA ASN A 29 5.13 16.89 28.07
C ASN A 29 4.93 17.75 29.33
N GLN A 30 5.40 17.26 30.48
CA GLN A 30 5.36 17.93 31.78
C GLN A 30 6.80 18.11 32.33
N LEU A 31 7.78 18.27 31.43
CA LEU A 31 9.18 18.49 31.78
C LEU A 31 9.32 19.85 32.46
N ASN A 32 10.12 19.94 33.51
CA ASN A 32 10.19 21.13 34.35
C ASN A 32 11.62 21.53 34.74
N GLY A 33 11.74 22.63 35.48
CA GLY A 33 13.04 23.17 35.91
C GLY A 33 13.79 23.90 34.80
N THR A 34 15.10 24.04 34.98
CA THR A 34 15.98 24.76 34.06
C THR A 34 16.51 23.82 32.98
N LEU A 35 16.38 24.21 31.71
CA LEU A 35 17.06 23.54 30.60
C LEU A 35 18.54 23.95 30.61
N VAL A 36 19.43 23.01 30.94
CA VAL A 36 20.88 23.25 30.98
C VAL A 36 21.55 22.54 29.81
N ILE A 37 22.24 23.30 28.97
CA ILE A 37 23.09 22.78 27.90
C ILE A 37 24.54 23.11 28.22
N GLY A 38 25.32 22.07 28.54
CA GLY A 38 26.73 22.21 28.85
C GLY A 38 27.62 22.43 27.61
N PRO A 39 28.93 22.67 27.81
CA PRO A 39 29.87 22.93 26.72
C PRO A 39 30.16 21.68 25.86
N SER A 40 29.92 20.48 26.39
CA SER A 40 30.15 19.22 25.69
C SER A 40 28.88 18.77 24.99
N ILE A 41 28.60 19.35 23.82
CA ILE A 41 27.41 19.05 23.02
C ILE A 41 27.76 18.21 21.79
N SER A 42 26.80 17.42 21.30
CA SER A 42 26.94 16.79 19.97
C SER A 42 27.19 17.85 18.89
N ASN A 43 28.19 17.60 18.06
CA ASN A 43 28.47 18.39 16.86
C ASN A 43 27.46 18.15 15.72
N GLN A 44 26.56 17.19 15.87
CA GLN A 44 25.50 16.90 14.91
C GLN A 44 24.14 17.45 15.35
N LEU A 45 24.05 18.05 16.54
CA LEU A 45 22.78 18.57 17.05
C LEU A 45 22.29 19.70 16.15
N GLN A 46 21.04 19.58 15.71
CA GLN A 46 20.38 20.51 14.82
C GLN A 46 19.17 21.16 15.47
N ILE A 47 18.41 20.41 16.27
CA ILE A 47 17.16 20.92 16.85
C ILE A 47 16.87 20.35 18.24
N ILE A 48 16.42 21.22 19.14
CA ILE A 48 15.82 20.92 20.43
C ILE A 48 14.42 21.54 20.47
N ASP A 49 13.40 20.70 20.34
CA ASP A 49 11.98 21.08 20.44
C ASP A 49 11.40 20.60 21.77
N LEU A 50 11.17 21.56 22.68
CA LEU A 50 10.62 21.37 24.01
C LEU A 50 9.31 22.16 24.20
N GLN A 51 8.63 22.51 23.11
CA GLN A 51 7.39 23.30 23.14
C GLN A 51 6.35 22.72 24.11
N THR A 52 5.56 23.58 24.75
CA THR A 52 4.45 23.16 25.63
C THR A 52 4.92 22.18 26.73
N ASN A 53 5.79 22.65 27.61
CA ASN A 53 6.25 21.97 28.82
C ASN A 53 6.19 22.98 30.00
N ALA A 54 6.87 22.71 31.11
CA ALA A 54 6.97 23.58 32.29
C ALA A 54 8.43 24.05 32.53
N ILE A 55 9.20 24.29 31.47
CA ILE A 55 10.58 24.79 31.56
C ILE A 55 10.57 26.24 32.06
N SER A 56 11.20 26.47 33.21
CA SER A 56 11.18 27.77 33.88
C SER A 56 12.34 28.68 33.50
N ASP A 57 13.44 28.12 33.01
CA ASP A 57 14.64 28.88 32.66
C ASP A 57 15.50 28.13 31.63
N PHE A 58 16.37 28.84 30.93
CA PHE A 58 17.28 28.30 29.93
C PHE A 58 18.71 28.79 30.16
N ASN A 59 19.61 27.84 30.45
CA ASN A 59 21.04 28.09 30.61
C ASN A 59 21.80 27.31 29.54
N GLY A 60 22.10 27.99 28.43
CA GLY A 60 22.88 27.48 27.32
C GLY A 60 24.08 28.38 27.00
N PRO A 61 24.93 27.97 26.05
CA PRO A 61 26.01 28.82 25.57
C PRO A 61 25.46 30.09 24.91
N GLU A 62 26.20 31.20 24.99
CA GLU A 62 25.82 32.48 24.37
C GLU A 62 25.65 32.36 22.84
N THR A 63 26.37 31.43 22.22
CA THR A 63 26.29 31.15 20.79
C THR A 63 26.18 29.65 20.54
N TYR A 64 25.27 29.29 19.65
CA TYR A 64 25.05 27.91 19.24
C TYR A 64 24.53 27.87 17.80
N ASN A 65 24.73 26.74 17.12
CA ASN A 65 24.42 26.52 15.70
C ASN A 65 23.24 25.57 15.46
N TYR A 66 22.45 25.31 16.50
CA TYR A 66 21.24 24.48 16.47
C TYR A 66 20.01 25.34 16.80
N GLU A 67 18.84 24.86 16.44
CA GLU A 67 17.58 25.52 16.77
C GLU A 67 17.06 25.05 18.14
N VAL A 68 16.62 25.99 18.97
CA VAL A 68 15.98 25.70 20.26
C VAL A 68 14.58 26.30 20.21
N VAL A 69 13.56 25.49 20.50
CA VAL A 69 12.16 25.91 20.48
C VAL A 69 11.52 25.62 21.84
N LEU A 70 11.25 26.67 22.61
CA LEU A 70 10.66 26.61 23.95
C LEU A 70 9.26 27.25 24.00
N VAL A 71 8.61 27.52 22.87
CA VAL A 71 7.28 28.13 22.81
C VAL A 71 6.28 27.39 23.71
N GLY A 72 5.51 28.12 24.51
CA GLY A 72 4.53 27.56 25.45
C GLY A 72 5.16 26.98 26.73
N ASN A 73 6.34 27.46 27.13
CA ASN A 73 6.94 27.21 28.45
C ASN A 73 6.98 28.50 29.29
N PRO A 74 7.01 28.40 30.63
CA PRO A 74 7.13 29.56 31.53
C PRO A 74 8.31 30.49 31.23
N VAL A 75 9.45 29.96 30.76
CA VAL A 75 10.62 30.76 30.31
C VAL A 75 10.27 31.79 29.22
N CYS A 76 9.19 31.55 28.46
CA CYS A 76 8.70 32.45 27.42
C CYS A 76 7.56 33.38 27.87
N GLU A 77 7.15 33.31 29.14
CA GLU A 77 6.09 34.16 29.71
C GLU A 77 6.64 35.47 30.33
N GLU A 78 7.95 35.57 30.55
CA GLU A 78 8.57 36.78 31.08
C GLU A 78 8.45 37.95 30.09
N THR A 79 7.67 38.96 30.46
CA THR A 79 7.53 40.21 29.69
C THR A 79 8.87 40.93 29.57
N GLY A 80 9.40 41.01 28.35
CA GLY A 80 10.60 41.80 28.01
C GLY A 80 11.77 41.00 27.42
N LYS A 81 11.77 39.66 27.53
CA LYS A 81 12.75 38.81 26.84
C LYS A 81 12.16 38.26 25.55
N THR A 82 12.46 38.92 24.42
CA THR A 82 12.14 38.39 23.08
C THR A 82 13.25 37.48 22.57
N ASP A 83 13.56 36.44 23.34
CA ASP A 83 14.57 35.47 22.94
C ASP A 83 14.12 34.69 21.70
N THR A 84 15.08 34.33 20.85
CA THR A 84 14.82 33.63 19.57
C THR A 84 14.13 32.30 19.78
N TYR A 85 14.42 31.61 20.88
CA TYR A 85 13.84 30.31 21.22
C TYR A 85 12.38 30.37 21.68
N CYS A 86 11.84 31.56 21.92
CA CYS A 86 10.42 31.78 22.25
C CYS A 86 9.58 32.17 21.03
N LYS A 87 10.14 32.05 19.82
CA LYS A 87 9.40 32.24 18.57
C LYS A 87 9.08 30.89 17.95
N PRO A 88 7.88 30.72 17.37
CA PRO A 88 7.58 29.51 16.61
C PRO A 88 8.60 29.39 15.46
N PRO A 89 9.09 28.18 15.17
CA PRO A 89 9.93 27.96 14.00
C PRO A 89 9.19 28.49 12.77
N PRO A 90 9.87 29.19 11.85
CA PRO A 90 9.24 29.63 10.61
C PRO A 90 8.62 28.41 9.95
N LEU A 91 7.37 28.51 9.52
CA LEU A 91 6.67 27.46 8.78
C LEU A 91 7.54 27.12 7.57
N THR A 92 8.38 26.09 7.68
CA THR A 92 9.26 25.67 6.61
C THR A 92 8.34 25.29 5.47
N SER A 93 8.48 26.00 4.35
CA SER A 93 7.81 25.70 3.10
C SER A 93 7.86 24.19 2.91
N LEU A 94 6.71 23.52 3.06
CA LEU A 94 6.61 22.08 2.93
C LEU A 94 7.16 21.70 1.56
N TYR A 95 8.14 20.81 1.53
CA TYR A 95 8.78 20.40 0.28
C TYR A 95 7.72 20.00 -0.75
N SER A 96 7.92 20.44 -1.98
CA SER A 96 7.18 19.99 -3.16
C SER A 96 8.15 19.88 -4.31
N THR A 97 8.02 18.83 -5.14
CA THR A 97 8.81 18.68 -6.35
C THR A 97 8.70 19.95 -7.21
N PRO A 98 9.83 20.60 -7.55
CA PRO A 98 9.82 21.82 -8.34
C PRO A 98 9.33 21.58 -9.78
N LEU A 99 8.59 22.55 -10.31
CA LEU A 99 8.19 22.58 -11.72
C LEU A 99 9.39 22.99 -12.60
N LYS A 100 9.66 22.24 -13.68
CA LYS A 100 10.78 22.53 -14.59
C LYS A 100 10.39 23.54 -15.66
N ASN A 101 10.51 24.84 -15.36
CA ASN A 101 10.30 25.94 -16.30
C ASN A 101 8.93 25.89 -17.01
N CYS A 102 7.87 25.58 -16.27
CA CYS A 102 6.55 25.47 -16.87
C CYS A 102 5.97 26.86 -17.17
N PRO A 103 5.43 27.08 -18.38
CA PRO A 103 4.64 28.27 -18.65
C PRO A 103 3.37 28.23 -17.76
N PRO A 104 2.76 29.39 -17.47
CA PRO A 104 1.47 29.43 -16.79
C PRO A 104 0.41 28.85 -17.71
N ASN A 105 0.22 27.53 -17.63
CA ASN A 105 -0.75 26.79 -18.42
C ASN A 105 -1.88 26.33 -17.50
N PRO A 106 -3.12 26.80 -17.68
CA PRO A 106 -4.23 26.33 -16.89
C PRO A 106 -4.57 24.91 -17.37
N CYS A 107 -4.25 23.92 -16.55
CA CYS A 107 -4.75 22.56 -16.78
C CYS A 107 -6.29 22.58 -16.75
N ARG A 108 -6.91 21.67 -17.52
CA ARG A 108 -8.37 21.53 -17.54
C ARG A 108 -8.86 21.08 -16.16
N SER A 109 -10.16 21.29 -15.89
CA SER A 109 -10.78 20.88 -14.63
C SER A 109 -10.48 19.41 -14.31
N GLY A 110 -9.84 19.17 -13.16
CA GLY A 110 -9.46 17.83 -12.68
C GLY A 110 -8.08 17.32 -13.13
N GLN A 111 -7.38 18.02 -14.03
CA GLN A 111 -6.00 17.73 -14.39
C GLN A 111 -5.02 18.51 -13.52
N ILE A 112 -3.87 17.90 -13.23
CA ILE A 112 -2.77 18.49 -12.46
C ILE A 112 -1.55 18.63 -13.38
N LEU A 113 -0.82 19.74 -13.23
CA LEU A 113 0.42 19.98 -13.96
C LEU A 113 1.55 19.13 -13.40
N SER A 114 2.17 18.30 -14.24
CA SER A 114 3.34 17.50 -13.87
C SER A 114 4.60 18.38 -13.69
N PRO A 115 5.63 17.87 -13.00
CA PRO A 115 6.96 18.50 -12.96
C PRO A 115 7.58 18.76 -14.33
N THR A 116 7.16 18.02 -15.36
CA THR A 116 7.56 18.13 -16.77
C THR A 116 6.60 18.99 -17.61
N CYS A 117 5.71 19.75 -16.96
CA CYS A 117 4.81 20.71 -17.59
C CYS A 117 3.72 20.12 -18.48
N ARG A 118 3.26 18.90 -18.16
CA ARG A 118 2.15 18.24 -18.85
C ARG A 118 0.96 18.09 -17.92
N CYS A 119 -0.23 18.47 -18.39
CA CYS A 119 -1.46 18.29 -17.64
C CYS A 119 -1.94 16.85 -17.77
N ALA A 120 -2.17 16.18 -16.65
CA ALA A 120 -2.68 14.81 -16.62
C ALA A 120 -3.50 14.55 -15.35
N HIS A 121 -4.14 13.39 -15.28
CA HIS A 121 -4.79 12.84 -14.08
C HIS A 121 -3.82 11.85 -13.41
N PRO A 122 -2.99 12.30 -12.44
CA PRO A 122 -2.03 11.42 -11.79
C PRO A 122 -2.71 10.39 -10.91
N TYR A 123 -2.07 9.24 -10.71
CA TYR A 123 -2.44 8.33 -9.64
C TYR A 123 -1.81 8.85 -8.34
N THR A 124 -2.65 9.24 -7.40
CA THR A 124 -2.21 9.87 -6.15
C THR A 124 -2.29 8.91 -4.97
N GLY A 125 -1.56 9.24 -3.91
CA GLY A 125 -1.68 8.58 -2.63
C GLY A 125 -0.65 9.08 -1.63
N THR A 126 -0.66 8.48 -0.44
CA THR A 126 0.30 8.79 0.63
C THR A 126 1.30 7.65 0.80
N LEU A 127 2.59 7.95 0.68
CA LEU A 127 3.67 7.09 1.15
C LEU A 127 3.85 7.31 2.65
N GLN A 128 3.72 6.26 3.44
CA GLN A 128 3.97 6.25 4.87
C GLN A 128 5.24 5.44 5.16
N PHE A 129 6.35 6.12 5.42
CA PHE A 129 7.62 5.50 5.79
C PHE A 129 7.66 5.20 7.28
N ARG A 130 7.92 3.94 7.62
CA ARG A 130 7.99 3.47 9.01
C ARG A 130 9.31 3.81 9.70
N SER A 131 10.31 4.19 8.93
CA SER A 131 11.63 4.58 9.41
C SER A 131 12.27 5.52 8.41
N THR A 132 12.90 6.57 8.92
CA THR A 132 13.75 7.50 8.17
C THR A 132 15.04 7.69 8.95
N THR A 133 16.13 7.96 8.26
CA THR A 133 17.43 8.30 8.89
C THR A 133 17.61 9.81 9.04
N PHE A 134 16.63 10.59 8.60
CA PHE A 134 16.58 12.04 8.70
C PHE A 134 15.27 12.47 9.37
N LEU A 135 15.30 13.61 10.05
CA LEU A 135 14.17 14.18 10.78
C LEU A 135 13.82 15.59 10.30
N ASP A 136 14.80 16.32 9.75
CA ASP A 136 14.56 17.60 9.10
C ASP A 136 13.77 17.39 7.81
N THR A 137 12.48 17.74 7.87
CA THR A 137 11.59 17.68 6.71
C THR A 137 11.79 18.83 5.72
N GLY A 138 12.57 19.86 6.09
CA GLY A 138 12.90 21.00 5.23
C GLY A 138 14.05 20.72 4.26
N ASN A 139 14.87 19.70 4.51
CA ASN A 139 15.93 19.29 3.60
C ASN A 139 15.35 18.63 2.33
N SER A 140 15.62 19.20 1.16
CA SER A 140 15.10 18.69 -0.11
C SER A 140 15.78 17.41 -0.60
N ASN A 141 17.03 17.17 -0.19
CA ASN A 141 17.90 16.13 -0.76
C ASN A 141 17.34 14.70 -0.62
N PRO A 142 16.77 14.28 0.53
CA PRO A 142 16.13 12.96 0.64
C PRO A 142 14.99 12.79 -0.38
N TYR A 143 14.15 13.80 -0.53
CA TYR A 143 12.99 13.73 -1.42
C TYR A 143 13.40 13.75 -2.89
N GLU A 144 14.35 14.59 -3.28
CA GLU A 144 14.93 14.60 -4.63
C GLU A 144 15.54 13.23 -4.98
N THR A 145 16.24 12.60 -4.03
CA THR A 145 16.81 11.26 -4.21
C THR A 145 15.71 10.20 -4.39
N LEU A 146 14.62 10.30 -3.62
CA LEU A 146 13.47 9.39 -3.73
C LEU A 146 12.76 9.54 -5.07
N GLU A 147 12.51 10.77 -5.52
CA GLU A 147 11.92 11.08 -6.82
C GLU A 147 12.74 10.46 -7.97
N GLN A 148 14.07 10.68 -7.96
CA GLN A 148 14.97 10.10 -8.96
C GLN A 148 14.94 8.57 -8.95
N SER A 149 14.91 7.97 -7.76
CA SER A 149 14.86 6.51 -7.59
C SER A 149 13.55 5.91 -8.12
N LEU A 150 12.41 6.55 -7.84
CA LEU A 150 11.10 6.16 -8.37
C LEU A 150 11.07 6.23 -9.89
N ASN A 151 11.47 7.38 -10.46
CA ASN A 151 11.51 7.58 -11.91
C ASN A 151 12.39 6.52 -12.60
N LYS A 152 13.59 6.28 -12.07
CA LYS A 152 14.51 5.24 -12.59
C LYS A 152 13.90 3.84 -12.52
N PHE A 153 13.21 3.51 -11.42
CA PHE A 153 12.54 2.22 -11.27
C PHE A 153 11.43 2.04 -12.30
N PHE A 154 10.56 3.03 -12.49
CA PHE A 154 9.48 2.94 -13.46
C PHE A 154 10.00 2.78 -14.88
N GLN A 155 11.04 3.55 -15.23
CA GLN A 155 11.70 3.43 -16.53
C GLN A 155 12.31 2.03 -16.74
N SER A 156 13.03 1.49 -15.76
CA SER A 156 13.70 0.18 -15.90
C SER A 156 12.71 -0.98 -15.99
N HIS A 157 11.51 -0.84 -15.41
CA HIS A 157 10.46 -1.84 -15.43
C HIS A 157 9.41 -1.59 -16.51
N GLN A 158 9.66 -0.64 -17.42
CA GLN A 158 8.81 -0.32 -18.57
C GLN A 158 7.36 0.01 -18.16
N LEU A 159 7.21 0.64 -17.01
CA LEU A 159 5.91 1.09 -16.52
C LEU A 159 5.49 2.37 -17.25
N PRO A 160 4.18 2.57 -17.55
CA PRO A 160 3.70 3.69 -18.36
C PRO A 160 3.66 5.00 -17.57
N VAL A 161 4.74 5.34 -16.86
CA VAL A 161 4.89 6.51 -16.00
C VAL A 161 5.90 7.47 -16.62
N GLU A 162 5.51 8.73 -16.77
CA GLU A 162 6.41 9.78 -17.27
C GLU A 162 7.28 10.32 -16.14
N THR A 163 6.65 10.66 -15.02
CA THR A 163 7.32 11.31 -13.89
C THR A 163 6.52 11.12 -12.61
N VAL A 164 7.11 11.50 -11.48
CA VAL A 164 6.44 11.57 -10.19
C VAL A 164 6.65 12.93 -9.54
N SER A 165 5.73 13.32 -8.68
CA SER A 165 5.88 14.45 -7.77
C SER A 165 5.74 13.99 -6.33
N LEU A 166 6.57 14.55 -5.45
CA LEU A 166 6.49 14.38 -4.01
C LEU A 166 6.13 15.71 -3.37
N SER A 167 5.25 15.71 -2.37
CA SER A 167 4.89 16.94 -1.66
C SER A 167 4.43 16.70 -0.23
N ASP A 168 4.39 17.77 0.56
CA ASP A 168 3.78 17.80 1.89
C ASP A 168 4.36 16.72 2.84
N PRO A 169 5.69 16.74 3.08
CA PRO A 169 6.28 15.86 4.07
C PRO A 169 5.79 16.24 5.46
N ARG A 170 5.22 15.27 6.17
CA ARG A 170 4.67 15.49 7.51
C ARG A 170 4.83 14.25 8.38
N MET A 171 4.97 14.44 9.68
CA MET A 171 4.98 13.31 10.63
C MET A 171 3.55 13.04 11.12
N ASP A 172 3.15 11.77 11.14
CA ASP A 172 1.89 11.38 11.77
C ASP A 172 2.00 11.29 13.30
N ALA A 173 0.88 10.99 13.97
CA ALA A 173 0.85 10.85 15.43
C ALA A 173 1.77 9.72 15.96
N SER A 174 2.14 8.77 15.11
CA SER A 174 3.05 7.66 15.40
C SER A 174 4.49 7.95 14.96
N GLN A 175 4.81 9.19 14.56
CA GLN A 175 6.12 9.62 14.08
C GLN A 175 6.58 8.90 12.80
N TYR A 176 5.63 8.46 11.98
CA TYR A 176 5.91 7.99 10.62
C TYR A 176 5.86 9.16 9.64
N LEU A 177 6.85 9.20 8.74
CA LEU A 177 6.88 10.20 7.69
C LEU A 177 5.81 9.86 6.65
N LEU A 178 4.83 10.75 6.51
CA LEU A 178 3.87 10.79 5.43
C LEU A 178 4.37 11.72 4.32
N LEU A 179 4.25 11.27 3.08
CA LEU A 179 4.64 12.04 1.91
C LEU A 179 3.61 11.81 0.81
N ASN A 180 3.06 12.89 0.24
CA ASN A 180 2.11 12.77 -0.86
C ASN A 180 2.88 12.43 -2.14
N LEU A 181 2.41 11.41 -2.85
CA LEU A 181 2.96 10.95 -4.13
C LEU A 181 1.92 11.17 -5.22
N GLY A 182 2.34 11.83 -6.30
CA GLY A 182 1.61 11.86 -7.57
C GLY A 182 2.41 11.13 -8.64
N VAL A 183 1.82 10.12 -9.26
CA VAL A 183 2.43 9.36 -10.38
C VAL A 183 1.76 9.80 -11.68
N PHE A 184 2.53 10.31 -12.64
CA PHE A 184 2.00 10.88 -13.88
C PHE A 184 2.14 9.90 -15.07
N PRO A 185 1.10 9.74 -15.90
CA PRO A 185 1.11 8.80 -17.02
C PRO A 185 2.06 9.22 -18.15
N TYR A 186 2.65 8.24 -18.84
CA TYR A 186 3.46 8.44 -20.04
C TYR A 186 2.60 8.41 -21.31
N GLY A 187 2.77 9.42 -22.16
CA GLY A 187 2.17 9.47 -23.50
C GLY A 187 0.64 9.68 -23.54
N GLN A 188 -0.05 9.68 -22.41
CA GLN A 188 -1.49 9.93 -22.28
C GLN A 188 -1.78 10.85 -21.09
N ASP A 189 -3.00 11.37 -21.01
CA ASP A 189 -3.43 12.23 -19.89
C ASP A 189 -3.95 11.41 -18.69
N SER A 190 -4.14 10.09 -18.85
CA SER A 190 -4.72 9.20 -17.86
C SER A 190 -4.15 7.78 -17.96
N PHE A 191 -4.14 7.04 -16.86
CA PHE A 191 -3.83 5.61 -16.85
C PHE A 191 -5.04 4.77 -17.24
N ASN A 192 -4.81 3.60 -17.83
CA ASN A 192 -5.83 2.56 -17.95
C ASN A 192 -5.88 1.67 -16.70
N ARG A 193 -6.90 0.81 -16.61
CA ARG A 193 -7.09 -0.10 -15.45
C ARG A 193 -5.90 -1.04 -15.22
N SER A 194 -5.30 -1.55 -16.30
CA SER A 194 -4.13 -2.43 -16.23
C SER A 194 -2.91 -1.71 -15.63
N ALA A 195 -2.66 -0.46 -16.03
CA ALA A 195 -1.55 0.34 -15.52
C ALA A 195 -1.73 0.66 -14.03
N ILE A 196 -2.93 1.07 -13.60
CA ILE A 196 -3.23 1.28 -12.18
C ILE A 196 -3.05 -0.02 -11.38
N SER A 197 -3.48 -1.16 -11.91
CA SER A 197 -3.28 -2.46 -11.25
C SER A 197 -1.79 -2.80 -11.10
N MET A 198 -0.98 -2.51 -12.11
CA MET A 198 0.47 -2.74 -12.08
C MET A 198 1.16 -1.81 -11.08
N LEU A 199 0.78 -0.53 -11.02
CA LEU A 199 1.27 0.41 -10.00
C LEU A 199 0.85 -0.03 -8.59
N GLY A 200 -0.40 -0.46 -8.42
CA GLY A 200 -0.89 -1.03 -7.16
C GLY A 200 -0.09 -2.24 -6.72
N TYR A 201 0.28 -3.13 -7.65
CA TYR A 201 1.14 -4.28 -7.38
C TYR A 201 2.55 -3.86 -6.95
N VAL A 202 3.18 -2.92 -7.65
CA VAL A 202 4.53 -2.42 -7.31
C VAL A 202 4.59 -1.95 -5.86
N PHE A 203 3.61 -1.16 -5.44
CA PHE A 203 3.61 -0.58 -4.11
C PHE A 203 3.12 -1.55 -3.02
N SER A 204 2.10 -2.36 -3.31
CA SER A 204 1.53 -3.30 -2.32
C SER A 204 2.47 -4.47 -2.05
N ASN A 205 3.13 -4.98 -3.10
CA ASN A 205 4.13 -6.04 -2.97
C ASN A 205 5.55 -5.49 -2.70
N GLN A 206 5.67 -4.15 -2.59
CA GLN A 206 6.92 -3.43 -2.32
C GLN A 206 8.08 -3.88 -3.23
N THR A 207 7.83 -4.07 -4.52
CA THR A 207 8.90 -4.44 -5.46
C THR A 207 9.85 -3.26 -5.67
N PHE A 208 9.35 -2.03 -5.59
CA PHE A 208 10.19 -0.84 -5.44
C PHE A 208 10.78 -0.78 -4.03
N LYS A 209 12.11 -0.64 -3.94
CA LYS A 209 12.84 -0.40 -2.69
C LYS A 209 13.36 1.05 -2.68
N PRO A 210 13.00 1.85 -1.67
CA PRO A 210 13.44 3.24 -1.60
C PRO A 210 14.93 3.32 -1.24
N PRO A 211 15.58 4.48 -1.47
CA PRO A 211 16.99 4.66 -1.12
C PRO A 211 17.25 4.38 0.37
N PRO A 212 17.99 3.31 0.73
CA PRO A 212 18.14 2.87 2.13
C PRO A 212 18.95 3.85 2.97
N LYS A 213 19.69 4.76 2.32
CA LYS A 213 20.40 5.86 2.97
C LYS A 213 19.44 6.76 3.76
N TYR A 214 18.21 6.95 3.28
CA TYR A 214 17.26 7.92 3.83
C TYR A 214 15.97 7.28 4.33
N PHE A 215 15.49 6.24 3.65
CA PHE A 215 14.15 5.70 3.84
C PHE A 215 14.19 4.21 4.16
N GLY A 216 13.38 3.81 5.13
CA GLY A 216 13.11 2.41 5.46
C GLY A 216 11.87 1.85 4.76
N PRO A 217 11.26 0.79 5.32
CA PRO A 217 10.03 0.21 4.80
C PRO A 217 8.90 1.23 4.75
N TYR A 218 8.06 1.14 3.70
CA TYR A 218 6.94 2.06 3.50
C TYR A 218 5.64 1.32 3.25
N VAL A 219 4.52 1.95 3.54
CA VAL A 219 3.20 1.52 3.06
C VAL A 219 2.68 2.62 2.15
N PHE A 220 2.23 2.24 0.96
CA PHE A 220 1.54 3.18 0.07
C PHE A 220 0.03 3.03 0.25
N LYS A 221 -0.63 4.15 0.54
CA LYS A 221 -2.08 4.26 0.58
C LYS A 221 -2.51 5.04 -0.66
N GLY A 222 -2.80 4.31 -1.72
CA GLY A 222 -3.27 4.88 -2.99
C GLY A 222 -4.71 5.37 -2.89
N ASP A 223 -4.97 6.53 -3.49
CA ASP A 223 -6.33 7.07 -3.60
C ASP A 223 -7.13 6.30 -4.66
N LYS A 224 -8.45 6.43 -4.62
CA LYS A 224 -9.29 5.84 -5.67
C LYS A 224 -9.03 6.57 -6.99
N TYR A 225 -8.61 5.84 -8.02
CA TYR A 225 -8.45 6.38 -9.36
C TYR A 225 -9.77 6.30 -10.14
N GLU A 226 -10.23 7.41 -10.70
CA GLU A 226 -11.52 7.49 -11.41
C GLU A 226 -11.37 7.82 -12.90
N ASN A 227 -10.38 8.62 -13.28
CA ASN A 227 -10.18 9.10 -14.64
C ASN A 227 -9.42 8.09 -15.50
N PHE A 228 -10.00 6.91 -15.73
CA PHE A 228 -9.39 5.89 -16.57
C PHE A 228 -9.41 6.25 -18.06
N SER A 229 -8.31 6.04 -18.78
CA SER A 229 -8.27 6.28 -20.24
C SER A 229 -9.09 5.28 -21.06
N ASP A 230 -9.39 4.11 -20.49
CA ASP A 230 -10.28 3.08 -21.04
C ASP A 230 -11.74 3.21 -20.56
N ASP A 231 -12.07 4.25 -19.78
CA ASP A 231 -13.45 4.58 -19.45
C ASP A 231 -14.11 5.28 -20.64
N HIS A 232 -14.61 4.49 -21.58
CA HIS A 232 -15.56 4.97 -22.56
C HIS A 232 -16.86 5.31 -21.82
N GLY A 233 -17.02 6.59 -21.45
CA GLY A 233 -18.19 7.11 -20.76
C GLY A 233 -19.48 6.46 -21.26
N ASN A 234 -20.02 5.54 -20.48
CA ASN A 234 -21.35 4.96 -20.60
C ASN A 234 -21.89 4.78 -22.03
N SER A 235 -21.15 4.17 -22.96
CA SER A 235 -21.80 3.57 -24.13
C SER A 235 -22.40 2.23 -23.70
N LYS A 236 -23.56 2.29 -23.01
CA LYS A 236 -24.44 1.13 -22.82
C LYS A 236 -25.04 0.74 -24.16
N ASN A 237 -24.22 0.20 -25.06
CA ASN A 237 -24.65 -0.62 -26.17
C ASN A 237 -23.46 -1.50 -26.56
N PRO A 238 -23.35 -2.73 -26.02
CA PRO A 238 -22.45 -3.68 -26.64
C PRO A 238 -22.87 -3.80 -28.10
N SER A 239 -21.89 -3.71 -29.00
CA SER A 239 -22.13 -3.74 -30.44
C SER A 239 -23.02 -4.94 -30.80
N LEU A 240 -23.88 -4.78 -31.80
CA LEU A 240 -24.81 -5.82 -32.25
C LEU A 240 -24.10 -7.18 -32.44
N ALA A 241 -22.82 -7.15 -32.84
CA ALA A 241 -21.96 -8.32 -33.01
C ALA A 241 -21.68 -9.11 -31.71
N ILE A 242 -21.50 -8.44 -30.56
CA ILE A 242 -21.23 -9.11 -29.27
C ILE A 242 -22.49 -9.79 -28.73
N LYS A 243 -23.68 -9.18 -28.95
CA LYS A 243 -24.96 -9.79 -28.57
C LYS A 243 -25.26 -11.05 -29.39
N ILE A 244 -24.89 -11.06 -30.68
CA ILE A 244 -25.07 -12.22 -31.57
C ILE A 244 -24.06 -13.33 -31.23
N GLY A 245 -22.80 -12.99 -30.93
CA GLY A 245 -21.77 -13.97 -30.57
C GLY A 245 -22.07 -14.76 -29.28
N LEU A 246 -22.60 -14.08 -28.25
CA LEU A 246 -22.92 -14.72 -26.97
C LEU A 246 -24.14 -15.66 -27.07
N ALA A 247 -25.15 -15.28 -27.85
CA ALA A 247 -26.36 -16.08 -28.04
C ALA A 247 -26.10 -17.34 -28.89
N VAL A 248 -25.29 -17.24 -29.94
CA VAL A 248 -24.96 -18.37 -30.81
C VAL A 248 -24.06 -19.37 -30.08
N GLY A 249 -23.06 -18.89 -29.32
CA GLY A 249 -22.17 -19.76 -28.55
C GLY A 249 -22.90 -20.57 -27.47
N ALA A 250 -23.80 -19.93 -26.71
CA ALA A 250 -24.61 -20.61 -25.70
C ALA A 250 -25.58 -21.63 -26.32
N SER A 251 -26.15 -21.31 -27.48
CA SER A 251 -27.08 -22.20 -28.20
C SER A 251 -26.39 -23.46 -28.72
N VAL A 252 -25.18 -23.33 -29.29
CA VAL A 252 -24.39 -24.48 -29.77
C VAL A 252 -23.97 -25.38 -28.61
N LEU A 253 -23.51 -24.79 -27.49
CA LEU A 253 -23.13 -25.57 -26.31
C LEU A 253 -24.33 -26.32 -25.72
N PHE A 254 -25.49 -25.67 -25.64
CA PHE A 254 -26.72 -26.31 -25.15
C PHE A 254 -27.18 -27.47 -26.06
N LEU A 255 -27.12 -27.29 -27.38
CA LEU A 255 -27.45 -28.36 -28.34
C LEU A 255 -26.49 -29.56 -28.22
N LEU A 256 -25.19 -29.31 -28.04
CA LEU A 256 -24.20 -30.38 -27.83
C LEU A 256 -24.47 -31.15 -26.53
N LEU A 257 -24.83 -30.46 -25.44
CA LEU A 257 -25.19 -31.10 -24.18
C LEU A 257 -26.47 -31.93 -24.27
N MET A 258 -27.48 -31.45 -25.00
CA MET A 258 -28.72 -32.20 -25.24
C MET A 258 -28.46 -33.45 -26.09
N LEU A 259 -27.64 -33.35 -27.13
CA LEU A 259 -27.23 -34.50 -27.95
C LEU A 259 -26.44 -35.53 -27.13
N ALA A 260 -25.48 -35.08 -26.32
CA ALA A 260 -24.72 -35.96 -25.43
C ALA A 260 -25.63 -36.65 -24.41
N GLY A 261 -26.54 -35.92 -23.77
CA GLY A 261 -27.53 -36.46 -22.85
C GLY A 261 -28.44 -37.50 -23.51
N PHE A 262 -28.91 -37.23 -24.73
CA PHE A 262 -29.70 -38.18 -25.51
C PHE A 262 -28.89 -39.44 -25.90
N PHE A 263 -27.62 -39.28 -26.25
CA PHE A 263 -26.74 -40.41 -26.59
C PHE A 263 -26.49 -41.31 -25.37
N VAL A 264 -26.23 -40.71 -24.20
CA VAL A 264 -26.10 -41.43 -22.92
C VAL A 264 -27.41 -42.14 -22.57
N TYR A 265 -28.56 -41.50 -22.75
CA TYR A 265 -29.87 -42.11 -22.54
C TYR A 265 -30.11 -43.32 -23.45
N LEU A 266 -29.78 -43.22 -24.74
CA LEU A 266 -29.88 -44.34 -25.68
C LEU A 266 -28.94 -45.50 -25.33
N GLN A 267 -27.71 -45.20 -24.92
CA GLN A 267 -26.78 -46.24 -24.47
C GLN A 267 -27.30 -46.94 -23.20
N LYS A 268 -27.80 -46.17 -22.23
CA LYS A 268 -28.42 -46.74 -21.02
C LYS A 268 -29.61 -47.62 -21.36
N LYS A 269 -30.51 -47.16 -22.25
CA LYS A 269 -31.66 -47.95 -22.70
C LYS A 269 -31.26 -49.22 -23.46
N LYS A 270 -30.16 -49.19 -24.22
CA LYS A 270 -29.60 -50.39 -24.87
C LYS A 270 -29.00 -51.34 -23.84
N ALA A 271 -28.26 -50.83 -22.85
CA ALA A 271 -27.72 -51.62 -21.75
C ALA A 271 -28.83 -52.29 -20.92
N ASP A 272 -29.88 -51.54 -20.55
CA ASP A 272 -31.04 -52.05 -19.82
C ASP A 272 -31.83 -53.11 -20.61
N ARG A 273 -31.87 -53.00 -21.95
CA ARG A 273 -32.45 -54.02 -22.83
C ARG A 273 -31.57 -55.27 -22.94
N ALA A 274 -30.25 -55.12 -22.88
CA ALA A 274 -29.32 -56.25 -22.88
C ALA A 274 -29.39 -57.02 -21.56
N THR A 275 -29.38 -56.33 -20.40
CA THR A 275 -29.55 -56.97 -19.08
C THR A 275 -30.91 -57.63 -18.90
N LYS A 276 -32.00 -57.09 -19.48
CA LYS A 276 -33.30 -57.79 -19.50
C LYS A 276 -33.32 -59.05 -20.37
N ARG A 277 -32.47 -59.13 -21.41
CA ARG A 277 -32.41 -60.28 -22.32
C ARG A 277 -31.39 -61.34 -21.88
N SER A 278 -30.44 -60.97 -21.03
CA SER A 278 -29.37 -61.84 -20.52
C SER A 278 -29.56 -62.29 -19.07
N ASN A 279 -30.76 -62.14 -18.48
CA ASN A 279 -31.04 -62.56 -17.11
C ASN A 279 -31.81 -63.91 -17.11
N PRO A 280 -31.17 -65.07 -16.89
CA PRO A 280 -31.84 -66.37 -16.93
C PRO A 280 -32.66 -66.67 -15.67
N PHE A 281 -32.64 -65.81 -14.64
CA PHE A 281 -33.11 -66.13 -13.29
C PHE A 281 -34.17 -65.16 -12.72
N ALA A 282 -34.81 -64.34 -13.57
CA ALA A 282 -35.80 -63.35 -13.11
C ALA A 282 -37.17 -63.95 -12.69
N HIS A 283 -37.34 -65.27 -12.66
CA HIS A 283 -38.59 -65.96 -12.32
C HIS A 283 -38.38 -67.21 -11.44
N TRP A 284 -37.39 -67.22 -10.54
CA TRP A 284 -37.32 -68.30 -9.54
C TRP A 284 -38.19 -67.94 -8.31
N ASP A 285 -39.39 -68.52 -8.29
CA ASP A 285 -40.39 -68.38 -7.24
C ASP A 285 -39.97 -69.17 -5.99
N SER A 286 -39.84 -68.51 -4.84
CA SER A 286 -39.29 -69.07 -3.60
C SER A 286 -40.38 -69.54 -2.62
N LYS A 287 -41.48 -70.11 -3.15
CA LYS A 287 -42.51 -70.75 -2.32
C LYS A 287 -43.13 -71.98 -3.00
N LYS A 288 -42.51 -73.16 -2.83
CA LYS A 288 -43.18 -74.34 -2.25
C LYS A 288 -42.25 -75.56 -2.18
N SER A 289 -42.29 -76.15 -1.01
CA SER A 289 -41.77 -77.44 -0.53
C SER A 289 -42.10 -78.66 -1.40
N SER A 290 -41.27 -79.70 -1.21
CA SER A 290 -41.36 -81.14 -1.57
C SER A 290 -40.37 -81.52 -2.69
N GLY A 291 -39.39 -82.41 -2.50
CA GLY A 291 -39.19 -83.44 -1.48
C GLY A 291 -39.36 -84.81 -2.11
N SER A 292 -38.32 -85.33 -2.78
CA SER A 292 -38.11 -86.77 -2.95
C SER A 292 -36.74 -87.06 -3.58
N ILE A 293 -35.87 -87.64 -2.76
CA ILE A 293 -34.70 -88.43 -3.16
C ILE A 293 -35.20 -89.78 -3.71
N PRO A 294 -34.53 -90.35 -4.73
CA PRO A 294 -34.31 -91.80 -4.76
C PRO A 294 -32.81 -92.13 -4.65
N GLN A 295 -32.51 -93.07 -3.76
CA GLN A 295 -31.23 -93.75 -3.62
C GLN A 295 -31.18 -95.04 -4.46
N PHE A 296 -29.97 -95.60 -4.53
CA PHE A 296 -29.48 -96.92 -4.98
C PHE A 296 -28.86 -96.97 -6.40
N GLY A 297 -27.65 -97.49 -6.58
CA GLY A 297 -26.78 -98.21 -5.64
C GLY A 297 -25.35 -98.43 -6.15
N ASP A 298 -24.48 -98.78 -5.17
CA ASP A 298 -23.41 -99.79 -5.15
C ASP A 298 -22.84 -100.27 -6.51
N LYS A 299 -21.53 -100.46 -6.71
CA LYS A 299 -20.52 -101.08 -5.83
C LYS A 299 -19.14 -101.05 -6.52
N GLU A 300 -18.07 -101.20 -5.73
CA GLU A 300 -16.73 -101.79 -6.06
C GLU A 300 -15.89 -101.09 -7.17
N ASP A 301 -14.57 -100.88 -7.05
CA ASP A 301 -13.52 -101.62 -6.38
C ASP A 301 -12.41 -100.70 -5.82
N ALA A 302 -11.75 -101.19 -4.77
CA ALA A 302 -10.50 -100.68 -4.25
C ALA A 302 -9.32 -101.39 -4.92
N GLN A 303 -8.23 -100.67 -5.20
CA GLN A 303 -6.89 -101.07 -4.74
C GLN A 303 -5.85 -99.98 -5.00
N THR A 304 -5.16 -99.65 -3.90
CA THR A 304 -3.74 -99.28 -3.70
C THR A 304 -2.95 -98.64 -4.83
#